data_AF-A0A3S0AMV1-F1
#
_entry.id   AF-A0A3S0AMV1-F1
#
_cell.length_a   1.000
_cell.length_b   1.000
_cell.length_c   1.000
_cell.angle_alpha   90.00
_cell.angle_beta   90.00
_cell.angle_gamma   90.00
#
_symmetry.space_group_name_H-M   'P 1'
#
loop_
_entity.id
_entity.type
_entity.pdbx_description
1 polymer ?
#
loop_
_entity_poly.entity_id
_entity_poly.type
_entity_poly.pdbx_seq_one_letter_code
_entity_poly.pdbx_strand_id
1 'polypeptide(L)' 'MAYWQLGNYDDTNAQWAVRKGPWKLIGNVREPTGKGKKMDLEKLFLVNLDKDISEKNNLAKSNPKK' A
#
# COMPACT_ATOMS: atom_id res chain seq x y z
N MET A 1 17.11 3.47 0.62
CA MET A 1 15.75 3.32 0.08
C MET A 1 15.44 1.84 -0.01
N ALA A 2 14.25 1.42 0.40
CA ALA A 2 13.83 0.03 0.33
C ALA A 2 12.65 -0.10 -0.65
N TYR A 3 12.78 -1.01 -1.62
CA TYR A 3 11.77 -1.36 -2.62
C TYR A 3 11.45 -2.84 -2.47
N TRP A 4 10.17 -3.18 -2.41
CA TRP A 4 9.70 -4.57 -2.25
C TRP A 4 8.51 -4.83 -3.17
N GLN A 5 8.52 -5.94 -3.90
CA GLN A 5 7.49 -6.34 -4.87
C GLN A 5 7.03 -7.76 -4.57
N LEU A 6 5.72 -7.99 -4.61
CA LEU A 6 5.06 -9.29 -4.37
C LEU A 6 4.13 -9.60 -5.55
N GLY A 7 4.52 -10.57 -6.39
CA GLY A 7 3.68 -11.11 -7.47
C GLY A 7 4.43 -11.53 -8.74
N ASN A 8 3.79 -12.40 -9.53
CA ASN A 8 4.24 -12.81 -10.88
C ASN A 8 4.38 -11.61 -11.82
N TYR A 9 5.22 -11.78 -12.86
CA TYR A 9 5.69 -10.89 -13.95
C TYR A 9 4.68 -9.87 -14.59
N ASP A 10 3.44 -9.81 -14.15
CA ASP A 10 2.45 -8.80 -14.57
C ASP A 10 2.61 -7.52 -13.73
N ASP A 11 3.50 -6.63 -14.17
CA ASP A 11 3.81 -5.34 -13.52
C ASP A 11 2.56 -4.46 -13.28
N THR A 12 1.51 -4.66 -14.06
CA THR A 12 0.23 -3.97 -13.93
C THR A 12 -0.57 -4.36 -12.68
N ASN A 13 -0.36 -5.57 -12.15
CA ASN A 13 -1.15 -6.13 -11.05
C ASN A 13 -0.32 -6.57 -9.84
N ALA A 14 1.01 -6.53 -9.94
CA ALA A 14 1.90 -6.83 -8.83
C ALA A 14 1.77 -5.76 -7.74
N GLN A 15 1.60 -6.20 -6.48
CA GLN A 15 1.65 -5.32 -5.33
C GLN A 15 3.09 -4.89 -5.11
N TRP A 16 3.31 -3.59 -4.91
CA TRP A 16 4.63 -3.05 -4.61
C TRP A 16 4.55 -2.08 -3.44
N ALA A 17 5.66 -1.96 -2.71
CA ALA A 17 5.78 -1.03 -1.62
C ALA A 17 7.10 -0.29 -1.68
N VAL A 18 7.03 1.03 -1.51
CA VAL A 18 8.18 1.93 -1.40
C VAL A 18 8.18 2.53 -0.01
N ARG A 19 9.32 2.46 0.68
CA ARG A 19 9.51 3.11 1.98
C ARG A 19 10.58 4.19 1.91
N LYS A 20 10.21 5.38 2.39
CA LYS A 20 11.10 6.54 2.54
C LYS A 20 10.97 7.11 3.95
N GLY A 21 11.92 6.76 4.81
CA GLY A 21 11.90 7.14 6.22
C GLY A 21 10.64 6.59 6.93
N PRO A 22 9.83 7.45 7.57
CA PRO A 22 8.60 7.02 8.24
C PRO A 22 7.43 6.80 7.27
N TRP A 23 7.56 7.15 5.99
CA TRP A 23 6.50 7.01 5.01
C TRP A 23 6.61 5.69 4.26
N LYS A 24 5.47 5.02 4.10
CA LYS A 24 5.30 3.82 3.30
C LYS A 24 4.16 4.04 2.31
N LEU A 25 4.49 3.90 1.03
CA LEU A 25 3.52 3.92 -0.07
C LEU A 25 3.41 2.51 -0.62
N ILE A 26 2.19 1.99 -0.68
CA ILE A 26 1.87 0.68 -1.24
C ILE A 26 0.99 0.91 -2.45
N GLY A 27 1.44 0.43 -3.60
CA GLY A 27 0.67 0.42 -4.83
C GLY A 27 0.13 -0.97 -5.13
N ASN A 28 -1.00 -1.01 -5.83
CA ASN A 28 -1.75 -2.23 -6.17
C ASN A 28 -2.06 -3.05 -4.91
N VAL A 29 -2.63 -2.41 -3.89
CA VAL A 29 -3.02 -3.09 -2.65
C VAL A 29 -3.99 -4.21 -2.99
N ARG A 30 -3.54 -5.45 -2.76
CA ARG A 30 -4.40 -6.62 -2.85
C ARG A 30 -5.01 -6.91 -1.50
N GLU A 31 -6.30 -7.21 -1.52
CA GLU A 31 -6.98 -7.72 -0.35
C GLU A 31 -6.32 -9.02 0.12
N PRO A 32 -6.08 -9.18 1.44
CA PRO A 32 -5.74 -10.49 1.97
C PRO A 32 -6.90 -11.42 1.60
N THR A 33 -6.60 -12.46 0.85
CA THR A 33 -7.60 -13.40 0.29
C THR A 33 -8.13 -14.31 1.40
N GLY A 34 -8.76 -13.74 2.42
CA GLY A 34 -9.28 -14.43 3.58
C GLY A 34 -10.80 -14.45 3.56
N LYS A 35 -11.41 -15.31 2.72
CA LYS A 35 -12.86 -15.69 2.69
C LYS A 35 -13.91 -14.58 2.95
N GLY A 36 -13.54 -13.31 2.82
CA GLY A 36 -14.35 -12.14 3.11
C GLY A 36 -14.61 -11.37 1.83
N LYS A 37 -15.74 -10.66 1.80
CA LYS A 37 -16.21 -9.81 0.69
C LYS A 37 -15.04 -9.10 0.01
N LYS A 38 -15.02 -9.13 -1.33
CA LYS A 38 -14.20 -8.21 -2.13
C LYS A 38 -14.54 -6.78 -1.72
N MET A 39 -13.69 -6.13 -0.94
CA MET A 39 -13.71 -4.70 -0.73
C MET A 39 -12.93 -4.05 -1.86
N ASP A 40 -13.53 -3.01 -2.45
CA ASP A 40 -12.82 -2.15 -3.40
C ASP A 40 -11.72 -1.41 -2.63
N LEU A 41 -10.54 -2.02 -2.55
CA LEU A 41 -9.37 -1.39 -1.94
C LEU A 41 -8.80 -0.36 -2.92
N GLU A 42 -8.46 0.80 -2.37
CA GLU A 42 -7.80 1.84 -3.14
C GLU A 42 -6.47 1.31 -3.70
N LYS A 43 -6.24 1.56 -4.99
CA LYS A 43 -5.03 1.14 -5.69
C LYS A 43 -3.75 1.70 -5.06
N LEU A 44 -3.85 2.78 -4.29
CA LEU A 44 -2.74 3.43 -3.59
C LEU A 44 -3.06 3.58 -2.12
N PHE A 45 -2.12 3.16 -1.28
CA PHE A 45 -2.19 3.28 0.16
C PHE A 45 -0.93 3.96 0.69
N LEU A 46 -1.09 5.15 1.26
CA LEU A 46 0.01 5.92 1.85
C LEU A 46 -0.19 5.98 3.35
N VAL A 47 0.82 5.58 4.11
CA VAL A 47 0.78 5.66 5.58
C VAL A 47 2.08 6.20 6.13
N ASN A 48 1.98 6.86 7.27
CA ASN A 48 3.12 7.24 8.08
C ASN A 48 3.24 6.26 9.26
N LEU A 49 4.25 5.39 9.22
CA LEU A 49 4.48 4.35 10.22
C LEU A 49 4.88 4.90 11.60
N ASP A 50 5.35 6.14 11.67
CA ASP A 50 5.68 6.81 12.95
C ASP A 50 4.40 7.17 13.72
N LYS A 51 3.35 7.54 12.99
CA LYS A 51 2.04 7.90 13.55
C LYS A 51 1.05 6.75 13.58
N ASP A 52 1.17 5.81 12.65
CA ASP A 52 0.25 4.69 12.47
C ASP A 52 1.00 3.45 11.99
N ILE A 53 1.68 2.79 12.94
CA ILE A 53 2.39 1.54 12.69
C ILE A 53 1.44 0.38 12.38
N SER A 54 0.16 0.51 12.73
CA SER A 54 -0.88 -0.48 12.46
C SER A 54 -1.47 -0.39 11.06
N GLU A 55 -1.01 0.57 10.24
CA GLU A 55 -1.43 0.72 8.84
C GLU A 55 -2.96 0.82 8.68
N LYS A 56 -3.62 1.60 9.55
CA LYS A 56 -5.09 1.72 9.57
C LYS A 56 -5.60 2.88 8.72
N ASN A 57 -4.85 3.97 8.64
CA ASN A 57 -5.30 5.19 7.98
C ASN A 57 -4.63 5.37 6.63
N ASN A 58 -5.41 5.26 5.56
CA ASN A 58 -4.95 5.60 4.22
C ASN A 58 -4.90 7.12 4.04
N LEU A 59 -3.69 7.68 3.98
CA LEU A 59 -3.43 9.09 3.72
C LEU A 59 -3.23 9.39 2.23
N ALA A 60 -3.40 8.42 1.32
CA ALA A 60 -3.17 8.61 -0.12
C ALA A 60 -4.08 9.70 -0.71
N LYS A 61 -5.36 9.71 -0.33
CA LYS A 61 -6.32 10.75 -0.74
C LYS A 61 -6.03 12.10 -0.10
N SER A 62 -5.58 12.12 1.16
CA SER A 62 -5.36 13.35 1.91
C SER A 62 -4.00 14.01 1.64
N ASN A 63 -3.02 13.26 1.12
CA ASN A 63 -1.65 13.75 0.89
C ASN A 63 -1.09 13.34 -0.48
N PRO A 64 -1.65 13.85 -1.60
CA PRO A 64 -1.21 13.47 -2.95
C PRO A 64 0.21 13.96 -3.33
N LYS A 65 0.86 14.77 -2.49
CA LYS A 65 2.18 15.40 -2.78
C LYS A 65 3.36 14.78 -2.02
N LYS A 66 3.19 13.64 -1.34
CA LYS A 66 4.24 12.99 -0.56
C LYS A 66 4.78 11.75 -1.23
#